data_AF-A0A2E6VHT9-F1
#
_entry.id   AF-A0A2E6VHT9-F1
#
_cell.length_a   1.000
_cell.length_b   1.000
_cell.length_c   1.000
_cell.angle_alpha   90.00
_cell.angle_beta   90.00
_cell.angle_gamma   90.00
#
_symmetry.space_group_name_H-M   'P 1'
#
loop_
_entity.id
_entity.type
_entity.pdbx_description
1 polymer ?
#
loop_
_entity_poly.entity_id
_entity_poly.type
_entity_poly.pdbx_seq_one_letter_code
_entity_poly.pdbx_strand_id
1 'polypeptide(L)'
;MNSSDAEDCSTKKLQQMRPTYPLGIGSIEGYSIVSYDIIENGDVNNIKVIDSQCVQFDENEEIYFKKCPFFKNVSMGAAMYFKYTPPKDTNGNACLIKDKLHKYNFQRMRSFHEYIDSYDGPESIDTKK
;
A
#
# COMPACT_ATOMS: atom_id res chain seq x y z
N MET A 1 10.07 -30.25 15.68
CA MET A 1 9.15 -29.44 16.52
C MET A 1 9.23 -28.03 15.97
N ASN A 2 8.20 -27.38 15.41
CA ASN A 2 6.80 -27.70 15.23
C ASN A 2 6.36 -27.03 13.92
N SER A 3 5.35 -27.60 13.26
CA SER A 3 4.67 -27.01 12.11
C SER A 3 4.18 -25.59 12.48
N SER A 4 4.38 -24.65 11.56
CA SER A 4 3.48 -23.52 11.41
C SER A 4 3.08 -23.51 9.95
N ASP A 5 2.14 -24.41 9.64
CA ASP A 5 1.26 -24.27 8.49
C ASP A 5 0.67 -22.87 8.59
N ALA A 6 1.24 -21.92 7.85
CA ALA A 6 0.63 -20.62 7.65
C ALA A 6 -0.60 -20.91 6.81
N GLU A 7 -1.71 -21.22 7.46
CA GLU A 7 -2.99 -21.34 6.78
C GLU A 7 -3.18 -20.08 5.95
N ASP A 8 -3.43 -20.25 4.66
CA ASP A 8 -3.45 -19.18 3.67
C ASP A 8 -4.62 -18.25 3.98
N CYS A 9 -4.36 -17.26 4.84
CA CYS A 9 -5.35 -16.35 5.38
C CYS A 9 -5.77 -15.38 4.29
N SER A 10 -7.00 -15.54 3.80
CA SER A 10 -7.50 -14.83 2.63
C SER A 10 -8.54 -13.78 3.00
N THR A 11 -8.57 -12.68 2.24
CA THR A 11 -9.57 -11.63 2.41
C THR A 11 -9.76 -10.84 1.11
N LYS A 12 -10.92 -10.19 0.97
CA LYS A 12 -11.24 -9.30 -0.15
C LYS A 12 -11.28 -7.85 0.31
N LYS A 13 -10.60 -6.97 -0.42
CA LYS A 13 -10.66 -5.52 -0.21
C LYS A 13 -12.07 -5.00 -0.54
N LEU A 14 -12.69 -4.32 0.41
CA LEU A 14 -14.01 -3.69 0.25
C LEU A 14 -13.87 -2.20 -0.09
N GLN A 15 -12.92 -1.53 0.55
CA GLN A 15 -12.72 -0.10 0.37
C GLN A 15 -11.24 0.24 0.42
N GLN A 16 -10.83 1.12 -0.50
CA GLN A 16 -9.51 1.73 -0.54
C GLN A 16 -9.67 3.24 -0.64
N MET A 17 -9.31 3.97 0.42
CA MET A 17 -9.30 5.43 0.37
C MET A 17 -8.07 5.92 -0.39
N ARG A 18 -8.27 6.94 -1.23
CA ARG A 18 -7.18 7.65 -1.90
C ARG A 18 -6.66 8.77 -1.00
N PRO A 19 -5.33 8.97 -0.91
CA PRO A 19 -4.78 10.09 -0.17
C PRO A 19 -5.11 11.40 -0.87
N THR A 20 -5.47 12.42 -0.09
CA THR A 20 -5.52 13.78 -0.59
C THR A 20 -4.09 14.24 -0.91
N TYR A 21 -3.87 14.80 -2.10
CA TYR A 21 -2.56 15.32 -2.44
C TYR A 21 -2.17 16.45 -1.47
N PRO A 22 -0.94 16.46 -0.90
CA PRO A 22 -0.56 17.45 0.10
C PRO A 22 -0.61 18.88 -0.45
N LEU A 23 -1.13 19.82 0.35
CA LEU A 23 -1.18 21.23 -0.01
C LEU A 23 0.19 21.90 0.20
N GLY A 24 0.52 22.90 -0.62
CA GLY A 24 1.70 23.75 -0.41
C GLY A 24 3.05 23.13 -0.76
N ILE A 25 3.09 21.91 -1.32
CA ILE A 25 4.34 21.23 -1.72
C ILE A 25 4.67 21.40 -3.22
N GLY A 26 3.94 22.27 -3.93
CA GLY A 26 4.10 22.45 -5.38
C GLY A 26 3.65 21.24 -6.18
N SER A 27 4.35 20.95 -7.28
CA SER A 27 4.05 19.83 -8.20
C SER A 27 4.99 18.63 -8.01
N ILE A 28 5.37 18.34 -6.77
CA ILE A 28 6.28 17.23 -6.47
C ILE A 28 5.58 15.88 -6.71
N GLU A 29 6.11 15.09 -7.62
CA GLU A 29 5.64 13.72 -7.86
C GLU A 29 6.43 12.72 -7.02
N GLY A 30 5.91 11.50 -6.85
CA GLY A 30 6.59 10.47 -6.09
C GLY A 30 5.69 9.32 -5.66
N TYR A 31 6.09 8.62 -4.61
CA TYR A 31 5.31 7.53 -4.04
C TYR A 31 5.51 7.40 -2.53
N SER A 32 4.64 6.62 -1.91
CA SER A 32 4.81 6.14 -0.54
C SER A 32 4.35 4.70 -0.40
N ILE A 33 4.98 3.96 0.50
CA ILE A 33 4.58 2.60 0.84
C ILE A 33 4.13 2.58 2.29
N VAL A 34 2.90 2.13 2.52
CA VAL A 34 2.35 1.88 3.84
C VAL A 34 2.35 0.38 4.14
N SER A 35 2.66 0.03 5.38
CA SER A 35 2.52 -1.29 5.97
C SER A 35 1.41 -1.25 7.02
N TYR A 36 0.57 -2.27 7.08
CA TYR A 36 -0.55 -2.37 8.02
C TYR A 36 -0.94 -3.83 8.21
N ASP A 37 -1.60 -4.11 9.33
CA ASP A 37 -2.19 -5.42 9.58
C ASP A 37 -3.70 -5.37 9.28
N ILE A 38 -4.28 -6.48 8.83
CA ILE A 38 -5.72 -6.69 8.71
C ILE A 38 -6.14 -7.61 9.85
N ILE A 39 -7.04 -7.13 10.70
CA ILE A 39 -7.53 -7.87 11.85
C ILE A 39 -8.82 -8.65 11.52
N GLU A 40 -9.26 -9.49 12.45
CA GLU A 40 -10.35 -10.47 12.26
C GLU A 40 -11.68 -9.87 11.76
N ASN A 41 -11.99 -8.62 12.09
CA ASN A 41 -13.22 -7.96 11.64
C ASN A 41 -13.09 -7.29 10.25
N GLY A 42 -11.92 -7.34 9.61
CA GLY A 42 -11.64 -6.72 8.32
C GLY A 42 -11.15 -5.26 8.40
N ASP A 43 -10.96 -4.72 9.60
CA ASP A 43 -10.33 -3.41 9.79
C ASP A 43 -8.81 -3.49 9.69
N VAL A 44 -8.17 -2.34 9.50
CA VAL A 44 -6.72 -2.22 9.51
C VAL A 44 -6.20 -1.55 10.77
N ASN A 45 -5.03 -1.98 11.25
CA ASN A 45 -4.33 -1.33 12.35
C ASN A 45 -2.81 -1.35 12.12
N ASN A 46 -2.03 -0.88 13.13
CA ASN A 46 -0.56 -0.88 13.09
C ASN A 46 0.02 -0.20 11.83
N ILE A 47 -0.67 0.82 11.33
CA ILE A 47 -0.35 1.48 10.07
C ILE A 47 0.95 2.28 10.20
N LYS A 48 1.90 2.02 9.31
CA LYS A 48 3.20 2.68 9.27
C LYS A 48 3.57 3.02 7.83
N VAL A 49 4.24 4.15 7.63
CA VAL A 49 4.85 4.48 6.33
C VAL A 49 6.28 3.97 6.35
N ILE A 50 6.58 2.96 5.55
CA ILE A 50 7.91 2.33 5.50
C ILE A 50 8.81 2.98 4.44
N ASP A 51 8.23 3.61 3.43
CA ASP A 51 9.00 4.40 2.45
C ASP A 51 8.19 5.58 1.91
N SER A 52 8.90 6.66 1.57
CA SER A 52 8.34 7.83 0.89
C SER A 52 9.43 8.53 0.10
N GLN A 53 9.19 8.65 -1.20
CA GLN A 53 10.17 9.09 -2.18
C GLN A 53 9.55 10.12 -3.10
N CYS A 54 10.36 11.09 -3.50
CA CYS A 54 10.02 12.12 -4.45
C CYS A 54 10.81 11.90 -5.73
N VAL A 55 10.16 12.16 -6.87
CA VAL A 55 10.82 12.25 -8.16
C VAL A 55 11.75 13.46 -8.14
N GLN A 56 12.97 13.25 -8.61
CA GLN A 56 13.99 14.28 -8.83
C GLN A 56 14.61 14.03 -10.21
N PHE A 57 15.25 15.06 -10.74
CA PHE A 57 15.97 15.04 -12.00
C PHE A 57 17.43 15.37 -11.73
N ASP A 58 18.35 14.63 -12.35
CA ASP A 58 19.77 14.96 -12.29
C ASP A 58 20.11 16.04 -13.32
N GLU A 59 21.40 16.35 -13.48
CA GLU A 59 21.87 17.36 -14.44
C GLU A 59 21.61 16.96 -15.90
N ASN A 60 21.38 15.67 -16.17
CA ASN A 60 21.08 15.11 -17.50
C ASN A 60 19.57 14.91 -17.73
N GLU A 61 18.72 15.45 -16.84
CA GLU A 61 17.26 15.25 -16.85
C GLU A 61 16.82 13.79 -16.63
N GLU A 62 17.68 12.94 -16.07
CA GLU A 62 17.33 11.56 -15.72
C GLU A 62 16.56 11.50 -14.41
N ILE A 63 15.50 10.69 -14.39
CA ILE A 63 14.63 10.52 -13.22
C ILE A 63 15.33 9.66 -12.17
N TYR A 64 15.37 10.14 -10.94
CA TYR A 64 15.71 9.33 -9.76
C TYR A 64 14.78 9.61 -8.59
N PHE A 65 14.78 8.70 -7.62
CA PHE A 65 13.96 8.79 -6.42
C PHE A 65 14.81 9.20 -5.21
N LYS A 66 14.34 10.23 -4.49
CA LYS A 66 14.98 10.71 -3.27
C LYS A 66 13.99 10.72 -2.11
N LYS A 67 14.45 10.24 -0.94
CA LYS A 67 13.62 10.17 0.27
C LYS A 67 13.07 11.56 0.61
N CYS A 68 11.78 11.63 0.86
CA CYS A 68 11.12 12.87 1.22
C CYS A 68 9.96 12.63 2.22
N PRO A 69 9.55 13.64 3.01
CA PRO A 69 8.54 13.44 4.04
C PRO A 69 7.10 13.70 3.57
N PHE A 70 6.90 14.28 2.39
CA PHE A 70 5.65 14.94 2.01
C PHE A 70 4.45 13.99 1.93
N PHE A 71 4.64 12.74 1.51
CA PHE A 71 3.55 11.80 1.31
C PHE A 71 3.19 10.99 2.56
N LYS A 72 3.99 11.05 3.63
CA LYS A 72 3.84 10.17 4.78
C LYS A 72 2.47 10.32 5.47
N ASN A 73 2.11 11.54 5.84
CA ASN A 73 0.90 11.78 6.64
C ASN A 73 -0.39 11.51 5.83
N VAL A 74 -0.42 11.93 4.57
CA VAL A 74 -1.59 11.73 3.71
C VAL A 74 -1.83 10.25 3.40
N SER A 75 -0.76 9.47 3.21
CA SER A 75 -0.83 8.03 2.99
C SER A 75 -1.24 7.27 4.23
N MET A 76 -0.69 7.63 5.39
CA MET A 76 -1.10 7.04 6.67
C MET A 76 -2.59 7.33 6.95
N GLY A 77 -3.02 8.58 6.75
CA GLY A 77 -4.41 8.98 6.94
C GLY A 77 -5.38 8.26 6.00
N ALA A 78 -5.00 8.07 4.73
CA ALA A 78 -5.82 7.31 3.78
C ALA A 78 -5.91 5.83 4.16
N ALA A 79 -4.80 5.21 4.53
CA ALA A 79 -4.76 3.80 4.90
C ALA A 79 -5.68 3.47 6.08
N MET A 80 -5.90 4.40 7.03
CA MET A 80 -6.83 4.20 8.16
C MET A 80 -8.26 3.84 7.72
N TYR A 81 -8.64 4.20 6.50
CA TYR A 81 -9.98 3.95 5.95
C TYR A 81 -10.04 2.73 5.02
N PHE A 82 -8.99 1.91 5.01
CA PHE A 82 -9.05 0.62 4.31
C PHE A 82 -10.02 -0.31 5.04
N LYS A 83 -10.84 -1.01 4.26
CA LYS A 83 -11.76 -2.04 4.76
C LYS A 83 -11.64 -3.29 3.92
N TYR A 84 -11.72 -4.42 4.59
CA TYR A 84 -11.69 -5.75 4.03
C TYR A 84 -12.87 -6.57 4.54
N THR A 85 -13.18 -7.66 3.85
CA THR A 85 -14.01 -8.71 4.47
C THR A 85 -13.26 -9.30 5.67
N PRO A 86 -13.96 -9.81 6.70
CA PRO A 86 -13.31 -10.60 7.74
C PRO A 86 -12.40 -11.67 7.12
N PRO A 87 -11.08 -11.64 7.37
CA PRO A 87 -10.15 -12.60 6.82
C PRO A 87 -10.44 -14.01 7.34
N LYS A 88 -10.34 -15.00 6.45
CA LYS A 88 -10.57 -16.41 6.77
C LYS A 88 -9.47 -17.30 6.25
N ASP A 89 -9.14 -18.30 7.05
CA ASP A 89 -8.25 -19.38 6.66
C ASP A 89 -8.95 -20.39 5.73
N THR A 90 -8.23 -21.43 5.32
CA THR A 90 -8.76 -22.49 4.45
C THR A 90 -9.89 -23.30 5.08
N ASN A 91 -9.99 -23.30 6.41
CA ASN A 91 -10.99 -24.00 7.21
C ASN A 91 -12.21 -23.10 7.53
N GLY A 92 -12.16 -21.81 7.17
CA GLY A 92 -13.19 -20.82 7.41
C GLY A 92 -13.12 -20.14 8.78
N ASN A 93 -12.06 -20.36 9.57
CA ASN A 93 -11.87 -19.68 10.85
C ASN A 93 -11.31 -18.27 10.63
N ALA A 94 -11.54 -17.39 11.60
CA ALA A 94 -10.99 -16.04 11.60
C ALA A 94 -9.46 -16.08 11.75
N CYS A 95 -8.76 -15.23 11.00
CA CYS A 95 -7.30 -15.13 11.01
C CYS A 95 -6.85 -13.66 10.94
N LEU A 96 -5.54 -13.41 11.01
CA LEU A 96 -4.97 -12.07 10.87
C LEU A 96 -3.91 -12.05 9.77
N ILE A 97 -3.87 -10.97 9.00
CA ILE A 97 -2.84 -10.77 7.96
C ILE A 97 -1.93 -9.64 8.43
N LYS A 98 -0.63 -9.91 8.56
CA LYS A 98 0.34 -8.93 9.06
C LYS A 98 1.18 -8.31 7.95
N ASP A 99 1.67 -7.11 8.22
CA ASP A 99 2.66 -6.39 7.43
C ASP A 99 2.29 -6.25 5.94
N LYS A 100 0.99 -6.18 5.64
CA LYS A 100 0.50 -6.01 4.26
C LYS A 100 0.96 -4.66 3.73
N LEU A 101 1.49 -4.65 2.52
CA LEU A 101 1.99 -3.45 1.88
C LEU A 101 0.97 -2.85 0.91
N HIS A 102 0.93 -1.53 0.85
CA HIS A 102 0.23 -0.80 -0.20
C HIS A 102 1.05 0.39 -0.67
N LYS A 103 1.18 0.55 -1.98
CA LYS A 103 1.92 1.65 -2.61
C LYS A 103 0.92 2.68 -3.15
N TYR A 104 1.06 3.92 -2.69
CA TYR A 104 0.42 5.07 -3.29
C TYR A 104 1.39 5.77 -4.24
N ASN A 105 0.93 6.11 -5.44
CA ASN A 105 1.66 6.94 -6.38
C ASN A 105 1.03 8.34 -6.43
N PHE A 106 1.87 9.37 -6.43
CA PHE A 106 1.48 10.77 -6.47
C PHE A 106 1.99 11.36 -7.77
N GLN A 107 1.10 11.55 -8.73
CA GLN A 107 1.41 12.11 -10.05
C GLN A 107 0.55 13.34 -10.32
N ARG A 108 1.05 14.25 -11.16
CA ARG A 108 0.38 15.50 -11.53
C ARG A 108 -0.76 15.30 -12.53
N MET A 109 -0.69 14.30 -13.43
CA MET A 109 -1.67 14.10 -14.49
C MET A 109 -2.85 13.22 -14.04
N ARG A 110 -4.03 13.86 -13.95
CA ARG A 110 -5.31 13.27 -13.52
C ARG A 110 -5.77 12.09 -14.39
N SER A 111 -5.39 12.05 -15.67
CA SER A 111 -5.81 11.02 -16.64
C SER A 111 -5.09 9.67 -16.52
N PHE A 112 -3.99 9.58 -15.78
CA PHE A 112 -3.26 8.31 -15.55
C PHE A 112 -3.59 7.64 -14.22
N HIS A 113 -4.34 8.30 -13.33
CA HIS A 113 -4.70 7.75 -12.02
C HIS A 113 -5.56 6.47 -12.15
N GLU A 114 -6.46 6.40 -13.13
CA GLU A 114 -7.28 5.20 -13.37
C GLU A 114 -6.47 3.98 -13.83
N TYR A 115 -5.32 4.19 -14.49
CA TYR A 115 -4.46 3.11 -14.99
C TYR A 115 -3.48 2.59 -13.92
N ILE A 116 -3.02 3.44 -13.01
CA ILE A 116 -2.17 3.01 -11.89
C ILE A 116 -3.00 2.34 -10.79
N ASP A 117 -4.23 2.78 -10.57
CA ASP A 117 -5.12 2.22 -9.54
C ASP A 117 -5.64 0.82 -9.90
N SER A 118 -5.57 0.39 -11.16
CA SER A 118 -5.87 -0.98 -11.60
C SER A 118 -4.68 -1.93 -11.52
N TYR A 119 -3.48 -1.42 -11.19
CA TYR A 119 -2.27 -2.22 -11.05
C TYR A 119 -2.10 -2.66 -9.58
N ASP A 120 -2.49 -3.91 -9.28
CA ASP A 120 -2.38 -4.52 -7.95
C ASP A 120 -0.92 -4.88 -7.53
N GLY A 121 0.08 -4.43 -8.28
CA GLY A 121 1.48 -4.80 -8.12
C GLY A 121 1.88 -6.00 -8.99
N PRO A 122 3.17 -6.38 -9.03
CA PRO A 122 3.55 -7.64 -9.65
C PRO A 122 2.87 -8.79 -8.89
N GLU A 123 2.24 -9.71 -9.63
CA GLU A 123 1.78 -10.97 -9.05
C GLU A 123 2.93 -11.62 -8.27
N SER A 124 2.62 -12.13 -7.08
CA SER A 124 3.57 -12.94 -6.31
C SER A 124 4.15 -13.99 -7.24
N ILE A 125 5.47 -13.95 -7.43
CA ILE A 125 6.16 -14.98 -8.19
C ILE A 125 6.00 -16.27 -7.39
N ASP A 126 5.07 -17.12 -7.83
CA ASP A 126 5.00 -18.51 -7.44
C ASP A 126 6.29 -19.19 -7.95
N THR A 127 7.37 -19.11 -7.17
CA THR A 127 8.50 -20.01 -7.33
C THR A 127 8.07 -21.41 -6.87
N LYS A 128 7.28 -22.10 -7.70
CA LYS A 128 7.18 -23.55 -7.68
C LYS A 128 8.44 -24.12 -8.31
N LYS A 129 9.22 -24.80 -7.46
CA LYS A 129 10.32 -25.68 -7.83
C LYS A 129 9.78 -27.04 -8.26
#